data_AF-A0A3A9CIH6-F1
#
_entry.id   AF-A0A3A9CIH6-F1
#
_cell.length_a   1.000
_cell.length_b   1.000
_cell.length_c   1.000
_cell.angle_alpha   90.00
_cell.angle_beta   90.00
_cell.angle_gamma   90.00
#
_symmetry.space_group_name_H-M   'P 1'
#
loop_
_entity.id
_entity.type
_entity.pdbx_description
1 polymer ?
#
loop_
_entity_poly.entity_id
_entity_poly.type
_entity_poly.pdbx_seq_one_letter_code
_entity_poly.pdbx_strand_id
1 'polypeptide(L)'
;MTISYNELWKLLIDKGMKKGDLCKSTGLSSSTMAKMTNGESVNLSVLERICEKLDCDFVDLVNYKRTQEERSSARWSNSHFPSGNKED
;
A
#
# COMPACT_ATOMS: atom_id res chain seq x y z
N MET A 1 2.25 9.29 10.05
CA MET A 1 2.03 7.83 10.02
C MET A 1 2.93 7.23 8.97
N THR A 2 3.69 6.22 9.36
CA THR A 2 4.70 5.58 8.51
C THR A 2 4.08 4.49 7.64
N ILE A 3 3.01 3.84 8.12
CA ILE A 3 2.29 2.75 7.46
C ILE A 3 0.83 3.17 7.20
N SER A 4 0.29 2.82 6.03
CA SER A 4 -1.08 3.09 5.62
C SER A 4 -1.76 1.82 5.15
N TYR A 5 -2.95 1.54 5.69
CA TYR A 5 -3.80 0.41 5.32
C TYR A 5 -5.00 0.85 4.45
N ASN A 6 -4.85 1.96 3.73
CA ASN A 6 -5.94 2.51 2.93
C ASN A 6 -6.32 1.59 1.77
N GLU A 7 -5.35 0.93 1.16
CA GLU A 7 -5.60 -0.03 0.07
C GLU A 7 -6.41 -1.23 0.57
N LEU A 8 -6.11 -1.76 1.77
CA LEU A 8 -6.96 -2.77 2.41
C LEU A 8 -8.41 -2.29 2.57
N TRP A 9 -8.63 -1.06 3.01
CA TRP A 9 -10.00 -0.54 3.17
C TRP A 9 -10.74 -0.39 1.84
N LYS A 10 -10.03 -0.03 0.76
CA LYS A 10 -10.61 -0.01 -0.59
C LYS A 10 -10.95 -1.42 -1.06
N LEU A 11 -10.04 -2.38 -0.89
CA LEU A 11 -10.25 -3.78 -1.24
C LEU A 11 -11.48 -4.37 -0.53
N LEU A 12 -11.70 -4.00 0.74
CA LEU A 12 -12.92 -4.39 1.45
C LEU A 12 -14.18 -3.82 0.80
N ILE A 13 -14.17 -2.55 0.38
CA ILE A 13 -15.30 -1.92 -0.33
C ILE A 13 -15.55 -2.63 -1.66
N ASP A 14 -14.49 -2.92 -2.42
CA ASP A 14 -14.58 -3.60 -3.71
C ASP A 14 -15.18 -5.01 -3.58
N LYS A 15 -14.90 -5.70 -2.46
CA LYS A 15 -15.49 -7.00 -2.14
C LYS A 15 -16.84 -6.92 -1.40
N GLY A 16 -17.35 -5.72 -1.14
CA GLY A 16 -18.61 -5.52 -0.39
C GLY A 16 -18.55 -5.95 1.07
N MET A 17 -17.35 -6.01 1.67
CA MET A 17 -17.11 -6.42 3.05
C MET A 17 -16.96 -5.21 3.98
N LYS A 18 -17.49 -5.31 5.20
CA LYS A 18 -17.22 -4.29 6.24
C LYS A 18 -16.02 -4.69 7.08
N LYS A 19 -15.43 -3.73 7.79
CA LYS A 19 -14.32 -3.98 8.74
C LYS A 19 -14.68 -5.03 9.79
N GLY A 20 -15.94 -5.05 10.24
CA GLY A 20 -16.43 -6.06 11.18
C GLY A 20 -16.50 -7.47 10.57
N ASP A 21 -16.80 -7.57 9.28
CA ASP A 21 -16.83 -8.85 8.57
C ASP A 21 -15.42 -9.38 8.36
N LEU A 22 -14.46 -8.50 8.04
CA LEU A 22 -13.04 -8.85 8.02
C LEU A 22 -12.61 -9.42 9.37
N CYS A 23 -12.91 -8.72 10.47
CA CYS A 23 -12.56 -9.17 11.82
C CYS A 23 -13.09 -10.58 12.13
N LYS A 24 -14.32 -10.87 11.70
CA LYS A 24 -14.95 -12.19 11.85
C LYS A 24 -14.34 -13.25 10.92
N SER A 25 -14.04 -12.90 9.67
CA SER A 25 -13.51 -13.85 8.68
C SER A 25 -12.06 -14.25 8.94
N THR A 26 -11.24 -13.32 9.45
CA THR A 26 -9.83 -13.56 9.76
C THR A 26 -9.59 -13.96 11.22
N GLY A 27 -10.62 -13.90 12.07
CA GLY A 27 -10.51 -14.17 13.50
C GLY A 27 -9.57 -13.22 14.22
N LEU A 28 -9.47 -11.96 13.76
CA LEU A 28 -8.59 -10.97 14.37
C LEU A 28 -9.24 -10.38 15.61
N SER A 29 -8.41 -9.97 16.57
CA SER A 29 -8.88 -9.22 17.72
C SER A 29 -9.25 -7.79 17.35
N SER A 30 -10.22 -7.20 18.06
CA SER A 30 -10.57 -5.79 17.93
C SER A 30 -9.36 -4.86 18.16
N SER A 31 -8.41 -5.27 19.01
CA SER A 31 -7.16 -4.54 19.24
C SER A 31 -6.27 -4.47 18.00
N THR A 32 -6.16 -5.55 17.23
CA THR A 32 -5.39 -5.58 15.98
C THR A 32 -6.04 -4.70 14.91
N MET A 33 -7.38 -4.73 14.85
CA MET A 33 -8.14 -3.86 13.97
C MET A 33 -7.98 -2.36 14.29
N ALA A 34 -7.94 -2.01 15.58
CA ALA A 34 -7.69 -0.64 16.02
C ALA A 34 -6.29 -0.18 15.59
N LYS A 35 -5.25 -1.02 15.77
CA LYS A 35 -3.88 -0.72 15.32
C LYS A 35 -3.81 -0.40 13.84
N MET A 36 -4.44 -1.21 12.98
CA MET A 36 -4.48 -0.95 11.54
C MET A 36 -5.24 0.35 11.21
N THR A 37 -6.32 0.64 11.95
CA THR A 37 -7.07 1.90 11.76
C THR A 37 -6.25 3.13 12.17
N ASN A 38 -5.41 3.00 13.20
CA ASN A 38 -4.50 4.04 13.67
C ASN A 38 -3.21 4.17 12.83
N GLY A 39 -2.98 3.29 11.85
CA GLY A 39 -1.75 3.27 11.06
C GLY A 39 -0.52 2.76 11.84
N GLU A 40 -0.75 1.94 12.86
CA GLU A 40 0.30 1.28 13.64
C GLU A 40 0.78 0.00 12.94
N SER A 41 1.97 -0.47 13.29
CA SER A 41 2.48 -1.75 12.79
C SER A 41 1.71 -2.93 13.42
N VAL A 42 1.42 -3.92 12.58
CA VAL A 42 0.90 -5.22 13.02
C VAL A 42 1.88 -6.33 12.66
N ASN A 43 1.68 -7.51 13.23
CA ASN A 43 2.52 -8.67 12.92
C ASN A 43 2.24 -9.15 11.48
N LEU A 44 3.25 -9.66 10.79
CA LEU A 44 3.12 -10.24 9.45
C LEU A 44 2.11 -11.39 9.40
N SER A 45 2.02 -12.19 10.46
CA SER A 45 1.02 -13.27 10.58
C SER A 45 -0.44 -12.79 10.53
N VAL A 46 -0.70 -11.53 10.90
CA VAL A 46 -2.01 -10.91 10.75
C VAL A 46 -2.29 -10.62 9.27
N LEU A 47 -1.29 -10.09 8.57
CA LEU A 47 -1.39 -9.77 7.15
C LEU A 47 -1.56 -11.03 6.30
N GLU A 48 -0.80 -12.09 6.59
CA GLU A 48 -0.93 -13.40 5.92
C GLU A 48 -2.37 -13.94 5.99
N ARG A 49 -2.99 -13.91 7.17
CA ARG A 49 -4.39 -14.35 7.34
C ARG A 49 -5.37 -13.51 6.53
N ILE A 50 -5.10 -12.21 6.40
CA ILE A 50 -5.91 -11.32 5.57
C ILE A 50 -5.72 -11.67 4.09
N CYS A 51 -4.47 -11.86 3.64
CA CYS A 51 -4.14 -12.29 2.28
C CYS A 51 -4.88 -13.60 1.92
N GLU A 52 -4.80 -14.61 2.78
CA GLU A 52 -5.48 -15.90 2.56
C GLU A 52 -7.00 -15.79 2.50
N LYS A 53 -7.60 -14.87 3.27
CA LYS A 53 -9.06 -14.70 3.30
C LYS A 53 -9.58 -13.84 2.17
N LEU A 54 -8.80 -12.88 1.72
CA LEU A 54 -9.19 -11.93 0.68
C LEU A 54 -8.61 -12.29 -0.70
N ASP A 55 -7.78 -13.32 -0.79
CA ASP A 55 -7.08 -13.75 -2.00
C ASP A 55 -6.34 -12.56 -2.65
N CYS A 56 -5.46 -11.95 -1.88
CA CYS A 56 -4.71 -10.74 -2.26
C CYS A 56 -3.26 -10.80 -1.74
N ASP A 57 -2.42 -9.89 -2.23
CA ASP A 57 -1.01 -9.80 -1.85
C ASP A 57 -0.77 -8.61 -0.90
N PHE A 58 0.38 -8.56 -0.24
CA PHE A 58 0.74 -7.52 0.73
C PHE A 58 0.71 -6.11 0.14
N VAL A 59 1.00 -5.99 -1.16
CA VAL A 59 0.96 -4.70 -1.89
C VAL A 59 -0.43 -4.07 -1.87
N ASP A 60 -1.49 -4.89 -1.84
CA ASP A 60 -2.88 -4.44 -1.81
C ASP A 60 -3.36 -4.15 -0.38
N LEU A 61 -2.59 -4.57 0.63
CA LEU A 61 -2.94 -4.42 2.03
C LEU A 61 -2.29 -3.19 2.67
N VAL A 62 -1.00 -3.05 2.46
CA VAL A 62 -0.16 -2.13 3.24
C VAL A 62 0.73 -1.30 2.32
N ASN A 63 0.76 0.00 2.57
CA ASN A 63 1.62 0.93 1.86
C ASN A 63 2.43 1.77 2.84
N TYR A 64 3.72 1.94 2.54
CA TYR A 64 4.62 2.75 3.34
C TYR A 64 4.59 4.19 2.83
N LYS A 65 4.09 5.13 3.66
CA LYS A 65 4.13 6.56 3.33
C LYS A 65 5.51 7.10 3.68
N ARG A 66 6.40 7.18 2.68
CA ARG A 66 7.55 8.08 2.76
C ARG A 66 7.00 9.51 2.77
N THR A 67 7.18 10.23 3.87
CA THR A 67 6.98 11.69 3.91
C THR A 67 7.89 12.28 2.82
N GLN A 68 7.30 12.61 1.68
CA GLN A 68 8.01 13.31 0.61
C GLN A 68 8.02 14.79 1.01
N GLU A 69 8.94 15.18 1.89
CA GLU A 69 9.49 16.52 1.75
C GLU A 69 10.47 16.43 0.56
N GLU A 70 10.08 17.10 -0.54
CA GLU A 70 10.93 17.45 -1.68
C GLU A 70 11.42 16.32 -2.59
N ARG A 71 10.50 15.81 -3.43
CA ARG A 71 10.87 15.40 -4.80
C ARG A 71 10.23 16.30 -5.84
N SER A 72 10.18 17.59 -5.52
CA SER A 72 9.90 18.67 -6.46
C SER A 72 11.19 18.96 -7.22
N SER A 73 11.20 18.70 -8.53
CA SER A 73 12.23 19.15 -9.49
C SER A 73 13.61 18.47 -9.47
N ALA A 74 13.67 17.27 -10.05
CA ALA A 74 14.64 17.02 -11.12
C ALA A 74 13.86 16.30 -12.23
N ARG A 75 13.16 17.02 -13.12
CA ARG A 75 13.75 17.51 -14.38
C ARG A 75 14.88 16.61 -14.90
N TRP A 76 14.58 15.32 -15.12
CA TRP A 76 15.19 14.63 -16.25
C TRP A 76 14.55 15.23 -17.52
N SER A 77 14.99 16.43 -17.86
CA SER A 77 14.73 17.09 -19.14
C SER A 77 16.10 17.42 -19.70
N ASN A 78 16.77 16.39 -20.20
CA ASN A 78 17.59 16.49 -21.40
C ASN A 78 17.98 15.08 -21.84
N SER A 79 17.04 14.42 -22.50
CA SER A 79 17.36 13.62 -23.67
C SER A 79 17.97 14.54 -24.73
N HIS A 80 19.24 14.92 -24.55
CA HIS A 80 20.07 15.36 -25.67
C HIS A 80 20.73 14.09 -26.19
N PHE A 81 19.97 13.34 -26.99
CA PHE A 81 20.50 12.31 -27.85
C PHE A 81 20.87 13.03 -29.16
N PRO A 82 22.15 13.31 -29.47
CA PRO A 82 22.49 13.87 -30.76
C PRO A 82 22.40 12.74 -31.78
N SER A 83 21.23 12.61 -32.42
CA SER A 83 21.12 11.91 -33.70
C SER A 83 21.59 12.82 -34.81
N GLY A 84 22.62 12.39 -35.55
CA GLY A 84 22.76 12.71 -36.97
C GLY A 84 23.96 13.57 -37.37
N ASN A 85 24.99 12.88 -37.88
CA ASN A 85 25.73 13.08 -39.14
C ASN A 85 26.11 14.49 -39.63
N LYS A 86 27.40 14.68 -39.96
CA LYS A 86 27.98 15.11 -41.26
C LYS A 86 29.50 15.31 -41.08
N GLU A 87 30.33 14.47 -41.70
CA GLU A 87 31.05 14.77 -42.96
C GLU A 87 32.09 15.89 -42.79
N ASP A 88 33.37 15.50 -42.65
CA ASP A 88 34.50 15.84 -43.55
C ASP A 88 35.74 14.99 -43.19
#